data_AF-A0A973FRK6-F1
#
_entry.id   AF-A0A973FRK6-F1
#
_cell.length_a   1.000
_cell.length_b   1.000
_cell.length_c   1.000
_cell.angle_alpha   90.00
_cell.angle_beta   90.00
_cell.angle_gamma   90.00
#
_symmetry.space_group_name_H-M   'P 1'
#
loop_
_entity.id
_entity.type
_entity.pdbx_description
1 polymer ?
#
loop_
_entity_poly.entity_id
_entity_poly.type
_entity_poly.pdbx_seq_one_letter_code
_entity_poly.pdbx_strand_id
1 'polypeptide(L)'
;LNGGTIIGTASNVFGVHSAPKLVPPFTWGGEIFREYRIDNMISVARTVMGRRKRELIPSYEALLRAVFELTRHSRGDMGDLPVSRGEALAPAISRLP
;
A
#
# COMPACT_ATOMS: atom_id res chain seq x y z
N LEU A 1 -7.67 2.40 -9.57
CA LEU A 1 -7.00 3.48 -8.80
C LEU A 1 -7.85 4.73 -8.91
N ASN A 2 -7.84 5.57 -7.87
CA ASN A 2 -8.58 6.83 -7.86
C ASN A 2 -7.59 8.00 -8.03
N GLY A 3 -8.06 9.13 -8.56
CA GLY A 3 -7.28 10.37 -8.52
C GLY A 3 -6.94 10.77 -7.07
N GLY A 4 -5.69 11.16 -6.84
CA GLY A 4 -5.20 11.54 -5.50
C GLY A 4 -4.79 10.37 -4.59
N THR A 5 -4.70 9.15 -5.12
CA THR A 5 -4.17 8.01 -4.37
C THR A 5 -2.64 8.03 -4.33
N ILE A 6 -2.06 7.95 -3.13
CA ILE A 6 -0.61 7.80 -2.91
C ILE A 6 -0.34 6.35 -2.49
N ILE A 7 0.50 5.64 -3.27
CA ILE A 7 0.93 4.28 -2.96
C ILE A 7 2.40 4.30 -2.54
N GLY A 8 2.66 3.84 -1.31
CA GLY A 8 3.99 3.75 -0.76
C GLY A 8 4.88 2.72 -1.46
N THR A 9 6.18 2.88 -1.27
CA THR A 9 7.20 2.01 -1.86
C THR A 9 6.97 0.55 -1.46
N ALA A 10 7.16 -0.35 -2.44
CA ALA A 10 7.04 -1.81 -2.25
C ALA A 10 5.68 -2.28 -1.74
N SER A 11 4.61 -1.53 -2.03
CA SER A 11 3.24 -1.95 -1.72
C SER A 11 2.58 -2.68 -2.89
N ASN A 12 1.90 -3.77 -2.57
CA ASN A 12 1.14 -4.60 -3.50
C ASN A 12 -0.34 -4.48 -3.19
N VAL A 13 -1.08 -3.88 -4.12
CA VAL A 13 -2.53 -3.63 -4.02
C VAL A 13 -3.25 -4.46 -5.09
N PHE A 14 -4.18 -5.30 -4.68
CA PHE A 14 -4.94 -6.18 -5.57
C PHE A 14 -6.36 -6.40 -5.05
N GLY A 15 -7.29 -6.85 -5.91
CA GLY A 15 -8.63 -7.25 -5.45
C GLY A 15 -9.52 -6.11 -4.92
N VAL A 16 -9.17 -4.84 -5.12
CA VAL A 16 -10.01 -3.70 -4.72
C VAL A 16 -10.61 -3.00 -5.93
N HIS A 17 -11.88 -2.60 -5.81
CA HIS A 17 -12.54 -1.75 -6.80
C HIS A 17 -11.96 -0.32 -6.76
N SER A 18 -11.57 0.13 -5.57
CA SER A 18 -11.10 1.48 -5.28
C SER A 18 -10.06 1.42 -4.16
N ALA A 19 -8.89 1.99 -4.39
CA ALA A 19 -7.81 1.98 -3.39
C ALA A 19 -8.03 3.12 -2.36
N PRO A 20 -7.59 2.96 -1.10
CA PRO A 20 -7.57 4.05 -0.13
C PRO A 20 -6.76 5.25 -0.64
N LYS A 21 -7.02 6.44 -0.10
CA LYS A 21 -6.25 7.66 -0.45
C LYS A 21 -4.75 7.50 -0.21
N LEU A 22 -4.38 6.76 0.85
CA LEU A 22 -3.00 6.49 1.21
C LEU A 22 -2.84 4.99 1.47
N VAL A 23 -1.89 4.36 0.78
CA VAL A 23 -1.42 3.00 1.08
C VAL A 23 0.01 3.12 1.61
N PRO A 24 0.27 2.79 2.90
CA PRO A 24 1.60 2.91 3.48
C PRO A 24 2.65 2.08 2.73
N PRO A 25 3.94 2.45 2.79
CA PRO A 25 5.02 1.61 2.26
C PRO A 25 5.02 0.20 2.84
N PHE A 26 5.49 -0.77 2.05
CA PHE A 26 5.57 -2.18 2.44
C PHE A 26 4.23 -2.74 2.91
N THR A 27 3.18 -2.48 2.14
CA THR A 27 1.84 -3.01 2.41
C THR A 27 1.49 -4.09 1.38
N TRP A 28 0.87 -5.18 1.83
CA TRP A 28 0.37 -6.24 0.95
C TRP A 28 -1.12 -6.42 1.20
N GLY A 29 -1.95 -6.23 0.18
CA GLY A 29 -3.37 -6.54 0.36
C GLY A 29 -4.32 -5.89 -0.63
N GLY A 30 -5.58 -5.89 -0.22
CA GLY A 30 -6.70 -5.43 -1.00
C GLY A 30 -7.87 -5.08 -0.10
N GLU A 31 -8.78 -6.03 0.07
CA GLU A 31 -9.86 -5.92 1.06
C GLU A 31 -9.32 -5.79 2.49
N ILE A 32 -8.22 -6.50 2.78
CA ILE A 32 -7.48 -6.40 4.03
C ILE A 32 -6.03 -6.09 3.70
N PHE A 33 -5.50 -5.03 4.28
CA PHE A 33 -4.11 -4.64 4.16
C PHE A 33 -3.31 -5.11 5.38
N ARG A 34 -2.09 -5.56 5.14
CA ARG A 34 -1.13 -5.97 6.18
C ARG A 34 0.28 -5.55 5.79
N GLU A 35 1.17 -5.53 6.78
CA GLU A 35 2.59 -5.35 6.52
C GLU A 35 3.10 -6.46 5.58
N TYR A 36 3.86 -6.05 4.56
CA TYR A 36 4.57 -6.95 3.68
C TYR A 36 5.93 -7.28 4.30
N ARG A 37 6.10 -8.55 4.72
CA ARG A 37 7.35 -9.04 5.31
C ARG A 37 8.55 -8.70 4.42
N ILE A 38 9.54 -8.02 5.01
CA ILE A 38 10.70 -7.48 4.29
C ILE A 38 11.46 -8.56 3.50
N ASP A 39 11.67 -9.75 4.04
CA ASP A 39 12.41 -10.81 3.34
C ASP A 39 11.67 -11.33 2.10
N ASN A 40 10.35 -11.42 2.18
CA ASN A 40 9.52 -11.79 1.02
C ASN A 40 9.59 -10.72 -0.06
N MET A 41 9.58 -9.44 0.34
CA MET A 41 9.72 -8.30 -0.56
C MET A 41 11.08 -8.31 -1.26
N ILE A 42 12.17 -8.52 -0.51
CA ILE A 42 13.54 -8.64 -1.05
C ILE A 42 13.64 -9.79 -2.05
N SER A 43 13.05 -10.96 -1.74
CA SER A 43 13.02 -12.09 -2.66
C SER A 43 12.33 -11.73 -3.98
N VAL A 44 11.16 -11.07 -3.91
CA VAL A 44 10.45 -10.60 -5.10
C VAL A 44 11.25 -9.54 -5.86
N ALA A 45 11.86 -8.59 -5.17
CA ALA A 45 12.69 -7.55 -5.79
C ALA A 45 13.86 -8.19 -6.57
N ARG A 46 14.53 -9.19 -5.98
CA ARG A 46 15.60 -9.95 -6.65
C ARG A 46 15.09 -10.63 -7.92
N THR A 47 13.96 -11.31 -7.86
CA THR A 47 13.35 -11.95 -9.03
C THR A 47 12.97 -10.93 -10.12
N VAL A 48 12.29 -9.84 -9.76
CA VAL A 48 11.78 -8.84 -10.70
C VAL A 48 12.89 -8.02 -11.35
N MET A 49 13.95 -7.69 -10.60
CA MET A 49 15.14 -7.06 -11.15
C MET A 49 15.90 -8.03 -12.07
N GLY A 50 16.02 -9.29 -11.68
CA GLY A 50 16.66 -10.34 -12.48
C GLY A 50 16.02 -10.52 -13.87
N ARG A 51 14.69 -10.39 -13.97
CA ARG A 51 13.97 -10.39 -15.28
C ARG A 51 14.47 -9.31 -16.25
N ARG A 52 15.01 -8.21 -15.74
CA ARG A 52 15.58 -7.11 -16.53
C ARG A 52 17.11 -7.15 -16.58
N LYS A 53 17.72 -8.29 -16.24
CA LYS A 53 19.17 -8.48 -16.13
C LYS A 53 19.83 -7.46 -15.18
N ARG A 54 19.14 -7.09 -14.11
CA ARG A 54 19.66 -6.23 -13.03
C ARG A 54 19.76 -7.03 -11.75
N GLU A 55 20.91 -6.92 -11.09
CA GLU A 55 21.12 -7.56 -9.79
C GLU A 55 20.64 -6.65 -8.66
N LEU A 56 19.97 -7.25 -7.67
CA LEU A 56 19.75 -6.59 -6.39
C LEU A 56 21.05 -6.68 -5.57
N ILE A 57 21.89 -5.66 -5.74
CA ILE A 57 23.17 -5.56 -5.04
C ILE A 57 22.99 -5.33 -3.53
N PRO A 58 23.98 -5.67 -2.69
CA PRO A 58 23.85 -5.58 -1.23
C PRO A 58 23.47 -4.19 -0.71
N SER A 59 23.97 -3.11 -1.34
CA SER A 59 23.64 -1.74 -0.93
C SER A 59 22.17 -1.39 -1.16
N TYR A 60 21.54 -1.93 -2.21
CA TYR A 60 20.12 -1.73 -2.48
C TYR A 60 19.26 -2.53 -1.51
N GLU A 61 19.66 -3.76 -1.18
CA GLU A 61 18.99 -4.53 -0.14
C GLU A 61 19.07 -3.82 1.22
N ALA A 62 20.24 -3.32 1.60
CA ALA A 62 20.43 -2.55 2.83
C ALA A 62 19.55 -1.29 2.85
N LEU A 63 19.47 -0.56 1.73
CA LEU A 63 18.59 0.60 1.59
C LEU A 63 17.12 0.22 1.79
N LEU A 64 16.66 -0.85 1.15
CA LEU A 64 15.28 -1.32 1.28
C LEU A 64 14.94 -1.71 2.73
N ARG A 65 15.87 -2.37 3.43
CA ARG A 65 15.70 -2.70 4.86
C ARG A 65 15.70 -1.46 5.74
N ALA A 66 16.56 -0.47 5.46
CA ALA A 66 16.57 0.80 6.19
C ALA A 66 15.25 1.57 6.01
N VAL A 67 14.74 1.67 4.78
CA VAL A 67 13.46 2.33 4.49
C VAL A 67 12.29 1.57 5.13
N PHE A 68 12.34 0.24 5.17
CA PHE A 68 11.35 -0.59 5.86
C PHE A 68 11.22 -0.24 7.34
N GLU A 69 12.35 -0.07 8.04
CA GLU A 69 12.35 0.32 9.45
C GLU A 69 11.98 1.80 9.65
N LEU A 70 12.49 2.70 8.80
CA LEU A 70 12.18 4.13 8.88
C LEU A 70 10.68 4.41 8.73
N THR A 71 10.00 3.64 7.88
CA THR A 71 8.57 3.80 7.59
C THR A 71 7.66 2.97 8.49
N ARG A 72 8.19 2.26 9.50
CA ARG A 72 7.43 1.36 10.38
C ARG A 72 6.23 2.05 11.05
N HIS A 73 6.39 3.29 11.49
CA HIS A 73 5.33 4.07 12.14
C HIS A 73 4.09 4.24 11.25
N SER A 74 4.28 4.47 9.93
CA SER A 74 3.17 4.68 8.98
C SER A 74 2.30 3.44 8.72
N ARG A 75 2.75 2.25 9.13
CA ARG A 75 1.99 0.99 8.97
C ARG A 75 1.06 0.70 10.14
N GLY A 76 1.31 1.28 11.31
CA GLY A 76 0.49 1.11 12.52
C GLY A 76 -0.89 1.76 12.42
N ASP A 77 -1.00 2.85 11.67
CA ASP A 77 -2.25 3.62 11.51
C ASP A 77 -3.24 3.00 10.51
N MET A 78 -2.98 1.79 9.99
CA MET A 78 -3.88 1.11 9.03
C MET A 78 -5.25 0.76 9.61
N GLY A 79 -5.43 0.82 10.94
CA GLY A 79 -6.73 0.64 11.60
C GLY A 79 -7.70 1.82 11.46
N ASP A 80 -7.18 3.02 11.21
CA ASP A 80 -7.95 4.28 11.19
C ASP A 80 -8.13 4.88 9.79
N LEU A 81 -7.67 4.19 8.75
CA LEU A 81 -7.89 4.66 7.39
C LEU A 81 -9.36 4.45 7.04
N PRO A 82 -10.13 5.52 6.74
CA PRO A 82 -11.48 5.37 6.25
C PRO A 82 -11.37 4.61 4.92
N VAL A 83 -11.66 3.32 4.95
CA VAL A 83 -12.08 2.61 3.74
C VAL A 83 -13.29 3.39 3.29
N SER A 84 -13.19 4.03 2.12
CA SER A 84 -14.30 4.73 1.49
C SER A 84 -15.42 3.72 1.28
N ARG A 85 -16.21 3.49 2.33
CA ARG A 85 -17.48 2.78 2.26
C ARG A 85 -18.25 3.56 1.21
N GLY A 86 -18.62 2.86 0.14
CA GLY A 86 -19.22 3.43 -1.04
C GLY A 86 -20.13 4.58 -0.66
N GLU A 87 -19.89 5.71 -1.32
CA GLU A 87 -20.63 6.95 -1.20
C GLU A 87 -22.13 6.61 -1.25
N ALA A 88 -22.71 6.38 -0.07
CA ALA A 88 -24.14 6.35 0.10
C ALA A 88 -24.54 7.80 -0.03
N LEU A 89 -24.81 8.21 -1.27
CA LEU A 89 -25.62 9.38 -1.58
C LEU A 89 -26.91 9.23 -0.78
N ALA A 90 -26.93 9.82 0.42
CA ALA A 90 -28.14 10.01 1.17
C ALA A 90 -29.07 10.87 0.30
N PRO A 91 -30.36 10.51 0.15
CA PRO A 91 -31.30 11.37 -0.55
C PRO A 91 -31.49 12.63 0.30
N ALA A 92 -30.77 13.69 -0.05
CA ALA A 92 -30.99 15.03 0.48
C ALA A 92 -32.27 15.61 -0.11
N ILE A 93 -33.43 15.09 0.32
CA ILE A 93 -34.69 15.82 0.28
C ILE A 93 -35.44 15.48 1.56
N SER A 94 -34.99 16.08 2.67
CA SER A 94 -35.86 16.25 3.83
C SER A 94 -36.95 17.24 3.45
N ARG A 95 -38.18 16.77 3.61
CA ARG A 95 -39.38 17.57 3.89
C ARG A 95 -39.04 18.84 4.69
N LEU A 96 -39.67 19.95 4.32
CA LEU A 96 -40.48 20.83 5.17
C LEU A 96 -40.79 22.14 4.42
N PRO A 97 -41.91 22.82 4.69
CA PRO A 97 -43.22 22.37 5.18
C PRO A 97 -44.24 22.12 4.05
#